data_AF-A0A9P0FGC0-F1
#
_entry.id   AF-A0A9P0FGC0-F1
#
_cell.length_a   1.000
_cell.length_b   1.000
_cell.length_c   1.000
_cell.angle_alpha   90.00
_cell.angle_beta   90.00
_cell.angle_gamma   90.00
#
_symmetry.space_group_name_H-M   'P 1'
#
loop_
_entity.id
_entity.type
_entity.pdbx_description
1 polymer ?
#
loop_
_entity_poly.entity_id
_entity_poly.type
_entity_poly.pdbx_seq_one_letter_code
_entity_poly.pdbx_strand_id
1 'polypeptide(L)'
;MSTSSIVKATKLRFTISDDLFLLNKVIESNPYDDGLRWKAIRNAIVEDTGKNFTVRATREHVDHLLKLFIKSDYYNLRKSATDDQYEQKILLLKQISDYVYLKNERNGNGLELDNEINATSEHIKIEVEEATLEDINSQEDDITEQPLIESETPINNNLNSIPSSKTNPRASAILVRRPRKRIIPSTAYSTYFQYKRDSENKLREKELDLEERKLAAEERRINLEELKFAQEKTEKEQRLQIELEERRHRLKLETQQQEIYTLLIQFLINKK
;
A
#
# COMPACT_ATOMS: atom_id res chain seq x y z
N MET A 1 -42.76 -24.59 31.89
CA MET A 1 -42.90 -24.13 30.49
C MET A 1 -41.65 -23.35 30.15
N SER A 2 -40.70 -23.96 29.43
CA SER A 2 -39.43 -23.32 29.06
C SER A 2 -39.53 -22.85 27.61
N THR A 3 -39.61 -21.54 27.41
CA THR A 3 -39.57 -20.93 26.08
C THR A 3 -38.14 -20.93 25.58
N SER A 4 -37.78 -21.95 24.80
CA SER A 4 -36.52 -21.99 24.06
C SER A 4 -36.58 -20.94 22.96
N SER A 5 -36.00 -19.77 23.23
CA SER A 5 -35.87 -18.68 22.27
C SER A 5 -34.99 -19.17 21.11
N ILE A 6 -35.58 -19.34 19.93
CA ILE A 6 -34.85 -19.66 18.70
C ILE A 6 -34.10 -18.39 18.29
N VAL A 7 -32.89 -18.23 18.81
CA VAL A 7 -31.96 -17.19 18.37
C VAL A 7 -31.61 -17.50 16.92
N LYS A 8 -32.05 -16.65 15.99
CA LYS A 8 -31.67 -16.72 14.58
C LYS A 8 -30.13 -16.67 14.51
N ALA A 9 -29.52 -17.68 13.88
CA ALA A 9 -28.07 -17.73 13.74
C ALA A 9 -27.57 -16.52 12.94
N THR A 10 -26.95 -15.56 13.63
CA THR A 10 -26.31 -14.41 13.00
C THR A 10 -25.12 -14.88 12.19
N LYS A 11 -25.01 -14.44 10.93
CA LYS A 11 -23.87 -14.76 10.06
C LYS A 11 -22.57 -14.35 10.76
N LEU A 12 -21.64 -15.30 10.94
CA LEU A 12 -20.32 -15.01 11.51
C LEU A 12 -19.59 -14.00 10.61
N ARG A 13 -19.05 -12.96 11.25
CA ARG A 13 -18.26 -11.91 10.60
C ARG A 13 -17.08 -11.57 11.49
N PHE A 14 -15.95 -11.33 10.85
CA PHE A 14 -14.79 -10.75 11.50
C PHE A 14 -15.07 -9.29 11.83
N THR A 15 -14.72 -8.90 13.05
CA THR A 15 -14.69 -7.51 13.52
C THR A 15 -13.27 -6.99 13.55
N ILE A 16 -13.09 -5.67 13.63
CA ILE A 16 -11.74 -5.07 13.68
C ILE A 16 -10.88 -5.62 14.83
N SER A 17 -11.48 -5.85 16.00
CA SER A 17 -10.80 -6.48 17.14
C SER A 17 -10.34 -7.91 16.82
N ASP A 18 -11.15 -8.67 16.06
CA ASP A 18 -10.77 -10.01 15.61
C ASP A 18 -9.59 -9.93 14.64
N ASP A 19 -9.61 -8.95 13.71
CA ASP A 19 -8.53 -8.74 12.73
C ASP A 19 -7.21 -8.45 13.45
N LEU A 20 -7.19 -7.51 14.39
CA LEU A 20 -5.98 -7.15 15.13
C LEU A 20 -5.43 -8.33 15.95
N PHE A 21 -6.30 -9.05 16.65
CA PHE A 21 -5.90 -10.24 17.40
C PHE A 21 -5.35 -11.32 16.46
N LEU A 22 -6.04 -11.59 15.36
CA LEU A 22 -5.66 -12.59 14.37
C LEU A 22 -4.30 -12.28 13.75
N LEU A 23 -4.10 -11.05 13.27
CA LEU A 23 -2.84 -10.64 12.65
C LEU A 23 -1.68 -10.70 13.63
N ASN A 24 -1.87 -10.29 14.89
CA ASN A 24 -0.88 -10.47 15.94
C ASN A 24 -0.50 -11.94 16.13
N LYS A 25 -1.48 -12.85 16.21
CA LYS A 25 -1.21 -14.30 16.36
C LYS A 25 -0.51 -14.90 15.14
N VAL A 26 -0.79 -14.40 13.94
CA VAL A 26 -0.10 -14.80 12.71
C VAL A 26 1.37 -14.41 12.78
N ILE A 27 1.70 -13.22 13.29
CA ILE A 27 3.09 -12.77 13.46
C ILE A 27 3.81 -13.62 14.52
N GLU A 28 3.22 -13.80 15.69
CA GLU A 28 3.82 -14.58 16.78
C GLU A 28 4.08 -16.04 16.40
N SER A 29 3.10 -16.68 15.74
CA SER A 29 3.18 -18.10 15.42
C SER A 29 3.85 -18.37 14.06
N ASN A 30 3.92 -17.38 13.17
CA ASN A 30 4.36 -17.52 11.78
C ASN A 30 3.88 -18.83 11.11
N PRO A 31 2.61 -18.90 10.70
CA PRO A 31 2.03 -20.12 10.14
C PRO A 31 2.43 -20.39 8.69
N TYR A 32 3.21 -19.49 8.08
CA TYR A 32 3.74 -19.71 6.73
C TYR A 32 4.90 -20.71 6.77
N ASP A 33 5.66 -20.80 7.86
CA ASP A 33 6.72 -21.80 8.07
C ASP A 33 6.22 -23.21 8.31
N ASP A 34 5.14 -23.34 9.07
CA ASP A 34 4.50 -24.62 9.33
C ASP A 34 2.99 -24.46 9.26
N GLY A 35 2.38 -25.10 8.25
CA GLY A 35 0.96 -25.04 7.99
C GLY A 35 0.09 -25.59 9.12
N LEU A 36 0.63 -26.44 10.01
CA LEU A 36 -0.09 -26.94 11.17
C LEU A 36 -0.40 -25.85 12.19
N ARG A 37 0.39 -24.76 12.21
CA ARG A 37 0.21 -23.63 13.14
C ARG A 37 -1.07 -22.84 12.88
N TRP A 38 -1.64 -22.91 11.67
CA TRP A 38 -2.97 -22.33 11.38
C TRP A 38 -4.06 -22.91 12.29
N LYS A 39 -3.94 -24.18 12.70
CA LYS A 39 -4.90 -24.80 13.63
C LYS A 39 -4.79 -24.20 15.03
N ALA A 40 -3.58 -23.89 15.49
CA ALA A 40 -3.35 -23.25 16.78
C ALA A 40 -3.88 -21.81 16.79
N ILE A 41 -3.60 -21.02 15.74
CA ILE A 41 -4.11 -19.65 15.58
C ILE A 41 -5.64 -19.64 15.57
N ARG A 42 -6.26 -20.58 14.83
CA ARG A 42 -7.71 -20.74 14.82
C ARG A 42 -8.28 -21.05 16.20
N ASN A 43 -7.61 -21.88 17.01
CA ASN A 43 -8.12 -22.17 18.34
C ASN A 43 -8.03 -20.93 19.24
N ALA A 44 -6.91 -20.20 19.19
CA ALA A 44 -6.73 -18.97 19.95
C ALA A 44 -7.80 -17.91 19.64
N ILE A 45 -8.14 -17.69 18.36
CA ILE A 45 -9.18 -16.70 18.02
C ILE A 45 -10.59 -17.16 18.41
N VAL A 46 -10.86 -18.47 18.37
CA VAL A 46 -12.15 -19.01 18.82
C VAL A 46 -12.30 -18.87 20.33
N GLU A 47 -11.21 -19.07 21.08
CA GLU A 47 -11.16 -18.87 22.54
C GLU A 47 -11.34 -17.40 22.92
N ASP A 48 -10.70 -16.47 22.20
CA ASP A 48 -10.78 -15.03 22.47
C ASP A 48 -12.13 -14.43 22.08
N THR A 49 -12.62 -14.73 20.87
CA THR A 49 -13.81 -14.09 20.31
C THR A 49 -15.12 -14.83 20.62
N GLY A 50 -15.03 -16.10 21.06
CA GLY A 50 -16.17 -17.01 21.19
C GLY A 50 -16.83 -17.41 19.85
N LYS A 51 -16.26 -16.99 18.72
CA LYS A 51 -16.82 -17.25 17.37
C LYS A 51 -16.16 -18.49 16.77
N ASN A 52 -16.97 -19.45 16.33
CA ASN A 52 -16.51 -20.72 15.76
C ASN A 52 -16.04 -20.60 14.30
N PHE A 53 -14.92 -19.92 14.06
CA PHE A 53 -14.29 -19.89 12.74
C PHE A 53 -13.64 -21.24 12.38
N THR A 54 -13.60 -21.55 11.09
CA THR A 54 -12.86 -22.71 10.57
C THR A 54 -11.42 -22.30 10.25
N VAL A 55 -10.47 -23.26 10.26
CA VAL A 55 -9.06 -22.98 9.90
C VAL A 55 -8.95 -22.35 8.52
N ARG A 56 -9.76 -22.84 7.57
CA ARG A 56 -9.86 -22.29 6.22
C ARG A 56 -10.32 -20.84 6.24
N ALA A 57 -11.40 -20.52 6.95
CA ALA A 57 -11.92 -19.16 7.02
C ALA A 57 -10.91 -18.18 7.66
N THR A 58 -10.20 -18.62 8.69
CA THR A 58 -9.13 -17.83 9.33
C THR A 58 -8.03 -17.48 8.34
N ARG A 59 -7.53 -18.48 7.59
CA ARG A 59 -6.48 -18.26 6.59
C ARG A 59 -6.97 -17.39 5.42
N GLU A 60 -8.11 -17.72 4.82
CA GLU A 60 -8.68 -16.96 3.70
C GLU A 60 -8.93 -15.51 4.07
N HIS A 61 -9.30 -15.23 5.33
CA HIS A 61 -9.49 -13.87 5.82
C HIS A 61 -8.17 -13.09 5.91
N VAL A 62 -7.10 -13.70 6.43
CA VAL A 62 -5.76 -13.08 6.43
C VAL A 62 -5.28 -12.83 5.01
N ASP A 63 -5.42 -13.81 4.12
CA ASP A 63 -5.05 -13.68 2.71
C ASP A 63 -5.85 -12.55 2.02
N HIS A 64 -7.14 -12.40 2.37
CA HIS A 64 -7.95 -11.30 1.89
C HIS A 64 -7.47 -9.93 2.39
N LEU A 65 -7.14 -9.80 3.68
CA LEU A 65 -6.61 -8.57 4.25
C LEU A 65 -5.26 -8.18 3.61
N LEU A 66 -4.37 -9.16 3.40
CA LEU A 66 -3.11 -8.95 2.69
C LEU A 66 -3.35 -8.52 1.24
N LYS A 67 -4.32 -9.14 0.55
CA LYS A 67 -4.67 -8.75 -0.82
C LYS A 67 -5.19 -7.30 -0.90
N LEU A 68 -5.99 -6.85 0.06
CA LEU A 68 -6.43 -5.46 0.13
C LEU A 68 -5.25 -4.51 0.39
N PHE A 69 -4.35 -4.90 1.29
CA PHE A 69 -3.15 -4.13 1.62
C PHE A 69 -2.22 -3.96 0.41
N ILE A 70 -1.92 -5.06 -0.29
CA ILE A 70 -1.03 -5.04 -1.47
C ILE A 70 -1.65 -4.22 -2.61
N LYS A 71 -2.97 -4.29 -2.79
CA LYS A 71 -3.70 -3.47 -3.77
C LYS A 71 -3.89 -2.01 -3.33
N SER A 72 -3.30 -1.60 -2.21
CA SER A 72 -3.47 -0.26 -1.63
C SER A 72 -4.93 0.17 -1.44
N ASP A 73 -5.84 -0.79 -1.19
CA ASP A 73 -7.26 -0.53 -0.94
C ASP A 73 -7.49 -0.15 0.53
N TYR A 74 -6.91 0.99 0.91
CA TYR A 74 -6.93 1.52 2.27
C TYR A 74 -8.33 1.90 2.73
N TYR A 75 -9.21 2.28 1.80
CA TYR A 75 -10.61 2.58 2.10
C TYR A 75 -11.31 1.37 2.72
N ASN A 76 -11.18 0.20 2.11
CA ASN A 76 -11.80 -1.02 2.63
C ASN A 76 -11.12 -1.52 3.92
N LEU A 77 -9.83 -1.26 4.10
CA LEU A 77 -9.13 -1.58 5.35
C LEU A 77 -9.56 -0.70 6.54
N ARG A 78 -9.98 0.55 6.29
CA ARG A 78 -10.38 1.53 7.32
C ARG A 78 -11.87 1.45 7.71
N LYS A 79 -12.73 0.87 6.88
CA LYS A 79 -14.22 0.94 6.93
C LYS A 79 -14.89 0.56 8.28
N SER A 80 -14.17 0.05 9.26
CA SER A 80 -14.72 -0.27 10.60
C SER A 80 -13.70 -0.12 11.73
N ALA A 81 -12.64 0.66 11.52
CA ALA A 81 -11.55 0.86 12.48
C ALA A 81 -11.51 2.31 12.95
N THR A 82 -11.15 2.52 14.23
CA THR A 82 -10.63 3.84 14.67
C THR A 82 -9.26 4.09 14.05
N ASP A 83 -8.78 5.33 14.10
CA ASP A 83 -7.48 5.68 13.51
C ASP A 83 -6.34 4.84 14.12
N ASP A 84 -6.30 4.72 15.45
CA ASP A 84 -5.32 3.85 16.14
C ASP A 84 -5.40 2.38 15.71
N GLN A 85 -6.63 1.85 15.56
CA GLN A 85 -6.84 0.46 15.15
C GLN A 85 -6.42 0.24 13.70
N TYR A 86 -6.68 1.22 12.84
CA TYR A 86 -6.28 1.19 11.45
C TYR A 86 -4.76 1.21 11.32
N GLU A 87 -4.08 2.11 12.04
CA GLU A 87 -2.61 2.19 12.05
C GLU A 87 -1.98 0.88 12.51
N GLN A 88 -2.46 0.33 13.63
CA GLN A 88 -2.00 -0.97 14.12
C GLN A 88 -2.22 -2.06 13.07
N LYS A 89 -3.40 -2.13 12.45
CA LYS A 89 -3.72 -3.11 11.42
C LYS A 89 -2.77 -3.01 10.22
N ILE A 90 -2.44 -1.80 9.77
CA ILE A 90 -1.50 -1.56 8.68
C ILE A 90 -0.09 -2.01 9.05
N LEU A 91 0.38 -1.69 10.26
CA LEU A 91 1.70 -2.13 10.74
C LEU A 91 1.81 -3.66 10.78
N LEU A 92 0.78 -4.34 11.29
CA LEU A 92 0.75 -5.81 11.33
C LEU A 92 0.72 -6.41 9.92
N LEU A 93 -0.07 -5.85 9.00
CA LEU A 93 -0.14 -6.32 7.61
C LEU A 93 1.18 -6.12 6.87
N LYS A 94 1.88 -5.00 7.12
CA LYS A 94 3.22 -4.77 6.58
C LYS A 94 4.20 -5.84 7.05
N GLN A 95 4.25 -6.12 8.36
CA GLN A 95 5.14 -7.17 8.90
C GLN A 95 4.82 -8.55 8.32
N ILE A 96 3.54 -8.92 8.21
CA ILE A 96 3.13 -10.21 7.63
C ILE A 96 3.48 -10.27 6.14
N SER A 97 3.28 -9.18 5.41
CA SER A 97 3.68 -9.05 4.00
C SER A 97 5.17 -9.34 3.86
N ASP A 98 6.03 -8.69 4.64
CA ASP A 98 7.48 -8.88 4.60
C ASP A 98 7.87 -10.36 4.86
N TYR A 99 7.21 -11.04 5.80
CA TYR A 99 7.42 -12.47 6.03
C TYR A 99 7.05 -13.33 4.82
N VAL A 100 5.94 -13.03 4.16
CA VAL A 100 5.49 -13.77 2.97
C VAL A 100 6.46 -13.53 1.80
N TYR A 101 6.92 -12.30 1.59
CA TYR A 101 7.91 -11.96 0.55
C TYR A 101 9.24 -12.68 0.77
N LEU A 102 9.84 -12.55 1.95
CA LEU A 102 11.13 -13.18 2.28
C LEU A 102 11.10 -14.71 2.15
N LYS A 103 9.94 -15.33 2.42
CA LYS A 103 9.77 -16.77 2.29
C LYS A 103 9.62 -17.21 0.83
N ASN A 104 8.90 -16.44 0.02
CA ASN A 104 8.72 -16.76 -1.40
C ASN A 104 10.05 -16.66 -2.18
N GLU A 105 10.93 -15.73 -1.82
CA GLU A 105 12.29 -15.64 -2.37
C GLU A 105 13.13 -16.89 -2.07
N ARG A 106 13.01 -17.46 -0.87
CA ARG A 106 13.75 -18.67 -0.46
C ARG A 106 13.23 -19.96 -1.08
N ASN A 107 11.95 -20.02 -1.47
CA ASN A 107 11.30 -21.24 -1.93
C ASN A 107 11.20 -21.38 -3.45
N GLY A 108 11.73 -20.43 -4.23
CA GLY A 108 11.80 -20.52 -5.70
C GLY A 108 10.45 -20.53 -6.44
N ASN A 109 9.33 -20.48 -5.71
CA ASN A 109 7.99 -20.34 -6.24
C ASN A 109 7.54 -18.90 -6.03
N GLY A 110 8.03 -18.01 -6.88
CA GLY A 110 7.45 -16.68 -7.02
C GLY A 110 6.00 -16.84 -7.43
N LEU A 111 5.08 -16.60 -6.51
CA LEU A 111 3.74 -16.19 -6.89
C LEU A 111 3.94 -14.91 -7.72
N GLU A 112 3.57 -14.94 -8.99
CA GLU A 112 3.27 -13.75 -9.78
C GLU A 112 2.15 -13.00 -9.04
N LEU A 113 2.54 -12.21 -8.03
CA LEU A 113 1.77 -11.07 -7.62
C LEU A 113 2.11 -10.00 -8.64
N ASP A 114 1.17 -9.72 -9.52
CA ASP A 114 1.25 -8.64 -10.50
C ASP A 114 1.83 -7.39 -9.83
N ASN A 115 2.96 -6.94 -10.39
CA ASN A 115 3.78 -5.85 -9.90
C ASN A 115 2.98 -4.55 -9.78
N GLU A 116 2.74 -4.10 -8.55
CA GLU A 116 2.26 -2.74 -8.26
C GLU A 116 2.77 -2.26 -6.87
N ILE A 117 4.04 -2.54 -6.53
CA ILE A 117 4.62 -2.28 -5.18
C ILE A 117 5.81 -1.30 -5.21
N ASN A 118 5.86 -0.40 -6.18
CA ASN A 118 6.80 0.73 -6.15
C ASN A 118 6.08 2.05 -5.92
N ALA A 119 5.27 2.13 -4.86
CA ALA A 119 4.80 3.40 -4.30
C ALA A 119 4.07 3.16 -2.98
N THR A 120 4.76 3.11 -1.83
CA THR A 120 4.17 3.37 -0.49
C THR A 120 5.18 3.28 0.67
N SER A 121 6.44 3.70 0.45
CA SER A 121 7.36 3.94 1.58
C SER A 121 7.30 5.38 2.13
N GLU A 122 6.46 6.27 1.58
CA GLU A 122 6.40 7.70 1.99
C GLU A 122 5.15 8.15 2.76
N HIS A 123 4.12 7.31 2.98
CA HIS A 123 2.87 7.78 3.59
C HIS A 123 2.70 7.54 5.10
N ILE A 124 3.75 7.15 5.82
CA ILE A 124 3.76 7.19 7.29
C ILE A 124 4.63 8.40 7.71
N LYS A 125 4.10 9.60 7.50
CA LYS A 125 4.54 10.80 8.21
C LYS A 125 3.44 11.22 9.16
N ILE A 126 3.77 11.06 10.43
CA ILE A 126 3.07 11.53 11.62
C ILE A 126 3.08 13.06 11.57
N GLU A 127 1.91 13.68 11.43
CA GLU A 127 1.71 15.11 11.75
C GLU A 127 1.18 15.20 13.18
N VAL A 128 2.09 15.48 14.11
CA VAL A 128 1.79 16.04 15.43
C VAL A 128 2.75 17.21 15.65
N GLU A 129 2.30 18.41 15.32
CA GLU A 129 2.76 19.71 15.85
C GLU A 129 1.79 20.77 15.28
N GLU A 130 0.83 21.26 16.06
CA GLU A 130 0.93 22.34 17.05
C GLU A 130 0.61 23.72 16.42
N ALA A 131 -0.24 24.46 17.14
CA ALA A 131 -1.04 25.58 16.65
C ALA A 131 -0.25 26.85 16.32
N THR A 132 -0.70 27.59 15.30
CA THR A 132 -0.80 29.07 15.34
C THR A 132 -1.95 29.58 14.47
N LEU A 133 -2.58 30.65 14.96
CA LEU A 133 -3.82 31.34 14.57
C LEU A 133 -3.75 32.14 13.24
N GLU A 134 -4.94 32.66 12.86
CA GLU A 134 -5.26 33.71 11.85
C GLU A 134 -5.43 33.19 10.40
N ASP A 135 -6.51 33.40 9.64
CA ASP A 135 -7.66 34.30 9.68
C ASP A 135 -8.86 33.67 8.97
N ILE A 136 -10.06 33.89 9.52
CA ILE A 136 -11.35 33.51 8.92
C ILE A 136 -11.83 34.71 8.09
N ASN A 137 -11.92 34.55 6.77
CA ASN A 137 -12.77 35.40 5.94
C ASN A 137 -13.86 34.55 5.28
N SER A 138 -15.08 34.94 5.57
CA SER A 138 -16.35 34.32 5.21
C SER A 138 -16.67 34.45 3.71
N GLN A 139 -17.33 33.43 3.16
CA GLN A 139 -18.50 33.63 2.29
C GLN A 139 -19.31 32.33 2.15
N GLU A 140 -20.47 32.34 2.82
CA GLU A 140 -21.70 31.59 2.53
C GLU A 140 -22.25 32.10 1.16
N ASP A 141 -22.85 31.32 0.26
CA ASP A 141 -24.14 30.62 0.26
C ASP A 141 -24.09 29.61 -0.93
N ASP A 142 -24.81 28.48 -1.00
CA ASP A 142 -26.25 28.45 -1.27
C ASP A 142 -26.76 27.00 -1.19
N ILE A 143 -27.98 26.87 -0.66
CA ILE A 143 -28.69 25.65 -0.29
C ILE A 143 -29.73 25.37 -1.38
N THR A 144 -29.90 24.13 -1.82
CA THR A 144 -31.22 23.69 -2.34
C THR A 144 -31.47 22.21 -2.03
N GLU A 145 -32.54 21.99 -1.27
CA GLU A 145 -33.10 20.71 -0.84
C GLU A 145 -33.99 20.04 -1.92
N GLN A 146 -33.83 18.71 -2.07
CA GLN A 146 -34.85 17.62 -2.16
C GLN A 146 -35.93 17.65 -3.28
N PRO A 147 -36.73 16.57 -3.59
CA PRO A 147 -36.98 15.32 -2.83
C PRO A 147 -37.10 13.98 -3.64
N LEU A 148 -37.32 12.90 -2.86
CA LEU A 148 -37.99 11.58 -3.08
C LEU A 148 -38.36 11.09 -4.50
N ILE A 149 -38.24 9.76 -4.72
CA ILE A 149 -39.37 8.84 -5.03
C ILE A 149 -38.91 7.36 -4.87
N GLU A 150 -39.72 6.61 -4.12
CA GLU A 150 -39.73 5.15 -3.98
C GLU A 150 -40.37 4.47 -5.20
N SER A 151 -39.96 3.25 -5.53
CA SER A 151 -40.91 2.26 -6.09
C SER A 151 -40.43 0.83 -5.85
N GLU A 152 -41.32 0.06 -5.24
CA GLU A 152 -41.21 -1.36 -4.98
C GLU A 152 -41.90 -2.20 -6.09
N THR A 153 -41.63 -3.52 -6.03
CA THR A 153 -42.50 -4.66 -6.40
C THR A 153 -42.41 -5.25 -7.84
N PRO A 154 -43.00 -6.44 -8.13
CA PRO A 154 -42.31 -7.74 -8.15
C PRO A 154 -42.72 -8.59 -9.40
N ILE A 155 -42.37 -9.90 -9.47
CA ILE A 155 -43.00 -11.05 -10.18
C ILE A 155 -41.91 -12.16 -10.14
N ASN A 156 -41.94 -13.25 -9.37
CA ASN A 156 -42.88 -14.32 -9.03
C ASN A 156 -42.99 -15.48 -10.06
N ASN A 157 -42.89 -16.70 -9.49
CA ASN A 157 -43.37 -18.02 -9.95
C ASN A 157 -42.47 -19.02 -10.71
N ASN A 158 -41.92 -19.96 -9.92
CA ASN A 158 -42.08 -21.42 -10.02
C ASN A 158 -42.97 -21.99 -11.15
N LEU A 159 -42.54 -23.11 -11.77
CA LEU A 159 -43.09 -24.47 -11.50
C LEU A 159 -42.41 -25.56 -12.36
N ASN A 160 -41.93 -26.60 -11.66
CA ASN A 160 -41.97 -28.05 -11.92
C ASN A 160 -42.32 -28.57 -13.34
N SER A 161 -41.58 -29.61 -13.81
CA SER A 161 -42.03 -31.03 -13.75
C SER A 161 -41.18 -31.95 -14.64
N ILE A 162 -40.76 -33.08 -14.06
CA ILE A 162 -40.21 -34.31 -14.69
C ILE A 162 -41.41 -35.21 -15.04
N PRO A 163 -41.39 -36.08 -16.09
CA PRO A 163 -41.13 -37.52 -15.82
C PRO A 163 -40.45 -38.34 -16.94
N SER A 164 -39.52 -39.20 -16.49
CA SER A 164 -39.17 -40.57 -16.89
C SER A 164 -39.87 -41.29 -18.06
N SER A 165 -39.07 -42.02 -18.86
CA SER A 165 -39.36 -43.43 -19.24
C SER A 165 -38.11 -44.18 -19.76
N LYS A 166 -37.96 -45.43 -19.32
CA LYS A 166 -36.90 -46.42 -19.65
C LYS A 166 -37.16 -47.10 -21.01
N THR A 167 -36.11 -47.60 -21.69
CA THR A 167 -35.91 -48.99 -22.19
C THR A 167 -34.75 -49.11 -23.21
N ASN A 168 -33.83 -50.07 -23.01
CA ASN A 168 -32.85 -50.63 -23.97
C ASN A 168 -33.53 -51.70 -24.88
N PRO A 169 -32.90 -52.39 -25.90
CA PRO A 169 -31.48 -52.48 -26.32
C PRO A 169 -31.17 -52.53 -27.87
N ARG A 170 -29.86 -52.42 -28.20
CA ARG A 170 -29.05 -53.13 -29.24
C ARG A 170 -29.48 -53.13 -30.73
N ALA A 171 -28.72 -52.42 -31.59
CA ALA A 171 -28.27 -52.91 -32.92
C ALA A 171 -27.15 -52.03 -33.50
N SER A 172 -26.16 -52.69 -34.09
CA SER A 172 -25.00 -52.16 -34.80
C SER A 172 -25.36 -51.66 -36.20
N ALA A 173 -24.93 -50.44 -36.56
CA ALA A 173 -24.84 -49.99 -37.95
C ALA A 173 -23.69 -48.98 -38.13
N ILE A 174 -22.83 -49.29 -39.10
CA ILE A 174 -21.70 -48.50 -39.57
C ILE A 174 -22.24 -47.21 -40.20
N LEU A 175 -21.86 -46.05 -39.65
CA LEU A 175 -22.19 -44.74 -40.22
C LEU A 175 -20.96 -44.05 -40.82
N VAL A 176 -21.09 -43.80 -42.12
CA VAL A 176 -20.26 -42.98 -43.00
C VAL A 176 -19.81 -41.69 -42.30
N ARG A 177 -18.49 -41.48 -42.22
CA ARG A 177 -17.88 -40.27 -41.66
C ARG A 177 -18.23 -39.06 -42.53
N ARG A 178 -19.14 -38.22 -42.03
CA ARG A 178 -19.40 -36.87 -42.59
C ARG A 178 -18.17 -35.97 -42.38
N PRO A 179 -17.81 -35.12 -43.35
CA PRO A 179 -16.73 -34.15 -43.17
C PRO A 179 -17.13 -33.15 -42.07
N ARG A 180 -16.31 -33.08 -41.01
CA ARG A 180 -16.49 -32.09 -39.94
C ARG A 180 -16.33 -30.69 -40.52
N LYS A 181 -17.42 -29.90 -40.49
CA LYS A 181 -17.36 -28.45 -40.76
C LYS A 181 -16.37 -27.84 -39.77
N ARG A 182 -15.27 -27.27 -40.27
CA ARG A 182 -14.37 -26.46 -39.45
C ARG A 182 -15.17 -25.27 -38.95
N ILE A 183 -15.33 -25.16 -37.64
CA ILE A 183 -15.90 -23.99 -36.98
C ILE A 183 -14.87 -22.88 -37.17
N ILE A 184 -15.11 -21.99 -38.14
CA ILE A 184 -14.33 -20.77 -38.31
C ILE A 184 -14.75 -19.85 -37.16
N PRO A 185 -13.82 -19.40 -36.28
CA PRO A 185 -14.18 -18.49 -35.20
C PRO A 185 -14.75 -17.20 -35.80
N SER A 186 -15.92 -16.79 -35.30
CA SER A 186 -16.64 -15.60 -35.76
C SER A 186 -15.75 -14.36 -35.69
N THR A 187 -15.63 -13.63 -36.80
CA THR A 187 -14.87 -12.37 -36.93
C THR A 187 -15.19 -11.39 -35.80
N ALA A 188 -16.44 -11.34 -35.34
CA ALA A 188 -16.86 -10.48 -34.23
C ALA A 188 -16.21 -10.84 -32.88
N TYR A 189 -15.98 -12.13 -32.61
CA TYR A 189 -15.26 -12.58 -31.42
C TYR A 189 -13.79 -12.17 -31.50
N SER A 190 -13.16 -12.36 -32.67
CA SER A 190 -11.77 -11.95 -32.89
C SER A 190 -11.57 -10.43 -32.71
N THR A 191 -12.48 -9.60 -33.22
CA THR A 191 -12.43 -8.14 -33.03
C THR A 191 -12.57 -7.74 -31.57
N TYR A 192 -13.40 -8.43 -30.79
CA TYR A 192 -13.53 -8.17 -29.35
C TYR A 192 -12.23 -8.45 -28.57
N PHE A 193 -11.55 -9.57 -28.82
CA PHE A 193 -10.24 -9.83 -28.17
C PHE A 193 -9.17 -8.84 -28.61
N GLN A 194 -9.21 -8.40 -29.86
CA GLN A 194 -8.31 -7.37 -30.36
C GLN A 194 -8.54 -6.05 -29.60
N TYR A 195 -9.79 -5.59 -29.52
CA TYR A 195 -10.15 -4.37 -28.81
C TYR A 195 -9.78 -4.44 -27.32
N LYS A 196 -10.03 -5.59 -26.67
CA LYS A 196 -9.67 -5.80 -25.27
C LYS A 196 -8.16 -5.69 -25.07
N ARG A 197 -7.38 -6.37 -25.92
CA ARG A 197 -5.92 -6.31 -25.89
C ARG A 197 -5.40 -4.90 -26.16
N ASP A 198 -5.97 -4.20 -27.13
CA ASP A 198 -5.58 -2.83 -27.47
C ASP A 198 -5.93 -1.86 -26.34
N SER A 199 -7.05 -2.07 -25.64
CA SER A 199 -7.42 -1.29 -24.46
C SER A 199 -6.50 -1.56 -23.28
N GLU A 200 -6.14 -2.83 -23.04
CA GLU A 200 -5.15 -3.22 -22.03
C GLU A 200 -3.77 -2.62 -22.34
N ASN A 201 -3.35 -2.67 -23.60
CA ASN A 201 -2.09 -2.07 -24.06
C ASN A 201 -2.09 -0.55 -23.89
N LYS A 202 -3.20 0.12 -24.21
CA LYS A 202 -3.33 1.58 -23.99
C LYS A 202 -3.30 1.96 -22.52
N LEU A 203 -3.85 1.13 -21.65
CA LEU A 203 -3.79 1.37 -20.22
C LEU A 203 -2.34 1.25 -19.73
N ARG A 204 -1.65 0.18 -20.16
CA ARG A 204 -0.23 -0.05 -19.86
C ARG A 204 0.69 1.04 -20.40
N GLU A 205 0.42 1.55 -21.61
CA GLU A 205 1.17 2.67 -22.20
C GLU A 205 1.04 3.94 -21.34
N LYS A 206 -0.19 4.26 -20.90
CA LYS A 206 -0.42 5.40 -20.00
C LYS A 206 0.24 5.22 -18.63
N GLU A 207 0.25 4.00 -18.10
CA GLU A 207 0.95 3.69 -16.85
C GLU A 207 2.46 3.93 -16.99
N LEU A 208 3.06 3.46 -18.08
CA LEU A 208 4.47 3.70 -18.40
C LEU A 208 4.77 5.19 -18.56
N ASP A 209 3.93 5.95 -19.28
CA ASP A 209 4.10 7.40 -19.43
C ASP A 209 4.05 8.13 -18.07
N LEU A 210 3.15 7.71 -17.18
CA LEU A 210 3.05 8.28 -15.83
C LEU A 210 4.27 7.93 -14.99
N GLU A 211 4.79 6.71 -15.11
CA GLU A 211 6.01 6.28 -14.44
C GLU A 211 7.23 7.05 -14.94
N GLU A 212 7.39 7.19 -16.26
CA GLU A 212 8.47 7.98 -16.88
C GLU A 212 8.41 9.45 -16.43
N ARG A 213 7.21 10.04 -16.37
CA ARG A 213 7.03 11.41 -15.89
C ARG A 213 7.37 11.58 -14.41
N LYS A 214 7.07 10.58 -13.57
CA LYS A 214 7.45 10.56 -12.16
C LYS A 214 8.95 10.47 -12.00
N LEU A 215 9.60 9.54 -12.70
CA LEU A 215 11.05 9.39 -12.71
C LEU A 215 11.74 10.68 -13.15
N ALA A 216 11.27 11.31 -14.24
CA ALA A 216 11.83 12.58 -14.70
C ALA A 216 11.69 13.72 -13.68
N ALA A 217 10.61 13.74 -12.89
CA ALA A 217 10.43 14.72 -11.83
C ALA A 217 11.38 14.46 -10.65
N GLU A 218 11.59 13.20 -10.30
CA GLU A 218 12.50 12.77 -9.25
C GLU A 218 13.96 13.04 -9.64
N GLU A 219 14.38 12.70 -10.86
CA GLU A 219 15.70 13.02 -11.39
C GLU A 219 15.96 14.53 -11.38
N ARG A 220 14.97 15.35 -11.74
CA ARG A 220 15.09 16.82 -11.65
C ARG A 220 15.27 17.28 -10.20
N ARG A 221 14.52 16.69 -9.25
CA ARG A 221 14.65 17.03 -7.84
C ARG A 221 16.04 16.69 -7.30
N ILE A 222 16.55 15.49 -7.61
CA ILE A 222 17.89 15.06 -7.22
C ILE A 222 18.94 16.00 -7.80
N ASN A 223 18.86 16.31 -9.10
CA ASN A 223 19.79 17.25 -9.74
C ASN A 223 19.79 18.64 -9.09
N LEU A 224 18.62 19.17 -8.73
CA LEU A 224 18.52 20.46 -8.03
C LEU A 224 19.14 20.41 -6.63
N GLU A 225 18.95 19.29 -5.92
CA GLU A 225 19.54 19.08 -4.59
C GLU A 225 21.07 18.98 -4.67
N GLU A 226 21.61 18.24 -5.64
CA GLU A 226 23.05 18.16 -5.91
C GLU A 226 23.64 19.52 -6.27
N LEU A 227 22.96 20.29 -7.13
CA LEU A 227 23.40 21.65 -7.49
C LEU A 227 23.39 22.59 -6.29
N LYS A 228 22.35 22.52 -5.45
CA LYS A 228 22.27 23.32 -4.21
C LYS A 228 23.41 22.95 -3.26
N PHE A 229 23.67 21.67 -3.08
CA PHE A 229 24.75 21.19 -2.22
C PHE A 229 26.12 21.64 -2.76
N ALA A 230 26.34 21.58 -4.07
CA ALA A 230 27.56 22.07 -4.70
C ALA A 230 27.76 23.57 -4.50
N GLN A 231 26.69 24.37 -4.63
CA GLN A 231 26.74 25.81 -4.38
C GLN A 231 27.00 26.14 -2.90
N GLU A 232 26.34 25.44 -1.98
CA GLU A 232 26.58 25.64 -0.54
C GLU A 232 28.03 25.31 -0.15
N LYS A 233 28.59 24.26 -0.76
CA LYS A 233 29.99 23.88 -0.56
C LYS A 233 30.94 24.98 -1.04
N THR A 234 30.75 25.50 -2.25
CA THR A 234 31.61 26.57 -2.78
C THR A 234 31.46 27.87 -2.00
N GLU A 235 30.26 28.21 -1.54
CA GLU A 235 30.03 29.39 -0.69
C GLU A 235 30.75 29.25 0.66
N LYS A 236 30.68 28.08 1.29
CA LYS A 236 31.40 27.79 2.54
C LYS A 236 32.92 27.91 2.36
N GLU A 237 33.45 27.37 1.26
CA GLU A 237 34.88 27.46 0.93
C GLU A 237 35.32 28.92 0.73
N GLN A 238 34.53 29.73 0.01
CA GLN A 238 34.80 31.15 -0.19
C GLN A 238 34.77 31.94 1.12
N ARG A 239 33.75 31.70 1.97
CA ARG A 239 33.66 32.32 3.30
C ARG A 239 34.89 32.00 4.15
N LEU A 240 35.30 30.74 4.18
CA LEU A 240 36.50 30.32 4.91
C LEU A 240 37.76 30.99 4.36
N GLN A 241 37.88 31.11 3.04
CA GLN A 241 39.03 31.77 2.42
C GLN A 241 39.13 33.24 2.81
N ILE A 242 38.02 33.97 2.78
CA ILE A 242 37.96 35.38 3.21
C ILE A 242 38.34 35.50 4.69
N GLU A 243 37.81 34.62 5.55
CA GLU A 243 38.15 34.61 6.98
C GLU A 243 39.65 34.36 7.23
N LEU A 244 40.24 33.42 6.49
CA LEU A 244 41.68 33.12 6.56
C LEU A 244 42.53 34.32 6.12
N GLU A 245 42.13 35.01 5.06
CA GLU A 245 42.81 36.22 4.59
C GLU A 245 42.71 37.35 5.61
N GLU A 246 41.53 37.60 6.17
CA GLU A 246 41.33 38.60 7.22
C GLU A 246 42.18 38.28 8.46
N ARG A 247 42.21 37.01 8.89
CA ARG A 247 43.04 36.57 10.02
C ARG A 247 44.53 36.73 9.73
N ARG A 248 44.97 36.43 8.51
CA ARG A 248 46.36 36.67 8.08
C ARG A 248 46.71 38.16 8.12
N HIS A 249 45.81 39.03 7.66
CA HIS A 249 46.01 40.47 7.73
C HIS A 249 46.10 40.97 9.17
N ARG A 250 45.19 40.53 10.05
CA ARG A 250 45.24 40.84 11.49
C ARG A 250 46.56 40.45 12.13
N LEU A 251 47.01 39.21 11.89
CA LEU A 251 48.29 38.72 12.43
C LEU A 251 49.47 39.55 11.92
N LYS A 252 49.50 39.94 10.64
CA LYS A 252 50.57 40.80 10.09
C LYS A 252 50.63 42.17 10.77
N LEU A 253 49.47 42.79 11.00
CA LEU A 253 49.40 44.08 11.69
C LEU A 253 49.88 43.95 13.14
N GLU A 254 49.46 42.88 13.83
CA GLU A 254 49.89 42.59 15.20
C GLU A 254 51.41 42.37 15.27
N THR A 255 51.99 41.60 14.34
CA THR A 255 53.44 41.41 14.29
C THR A 255 54.20 42.71 14.05
N GLN A 256 53.71 43.57 13.15
CA GLN A 256 54.31 44.89 12.91
C GLN A 256 54.24 45.79 14.14
N GLN A 257 53.10 45.78 14.85
CA GLN A 257 52.97 46.51 16.11
C GLN A 257 53.96 45.99 17.16
N GLN A 258 54.08 44.67 17.32
CA GLN A 258 55.04 44.05 18.23
C GLN A 258 56.49 44.41 17.90
N GLU A 259 56.85 44.43 16.61
CA GLU A 259 58.17 44.88 16.15
C GLU A 259 58.45 46.34 16.53
N ILE A 260 57.50 47.24 16.30
CA ILE A 260 57.61 48.65 16.68
C ILE A 260 57.79 48.80 18.20
N TYR A 261 56.98 48.11 19.00
CA TYR A 261 57.12 48.13 20.46
C TYR A 261 58.49 47.61 20.90
N THR A 262 58.98 46.53 20.27
CA THR A 262 60.30 45.96 20.57
C THR A 262 61.42 46.96 20.26
N LEU A 263 61.37 47.63 19.11
CA LEU A 263 62.34 48.66 18.73
C LEU A 263 62.31 49.87 19.68
N LEU A 264 61.13 50.32 20.10
CA LEU A 264 60.98 51.40 21.08
C LEU A 264 61.58 51.04 22.43
N ILE A 265 61.34 49.83 22.92
CA ILE A 265 61.92 49.34 24.18
C ILE A 265 63.46 49.28 24.07
N GLN A 266 64.00 48.73 22.98
CA GLN A 266 65.44 48.69 22.75
C GLN A 266 66.05 50.10 22.70
N PHE A 267 65.41 51.05 22.03
CA PHE A 267 65.85 52.43 21.98
C PHE A 267 65.88 53.09 23.36
N LEU A 268 64.88 52.83 24.20
CA LEU A 268 64.83 53.33 25.58
C LEU A 268 65.93 52.74 26.46
N ILE A 269 66.26 51.46 26.27
CA ILE A 269 67.33 50.77 27.01
C ILE A 269 68.70 51.33 26.61
N ASN A 270 68.96 51.52 25.31
CA ASN A 270 70.25 51.99 24.80
C ASN A 270 70.53 53.48 25.06
N LYS A 271 69.54 54.26 25.52
CA LYS A 271 69.67 55.69 25.84
C LYS A 271 70.10 55.97 27.30
N LYS A 272 70.19 54.94 28.14
CA LYS A 272 70.74 55.00 29.49
C LYS A 272 72.20 54.58 29.49
#